data_AF-A0AAU9N8V1-F1
#
_entry.id   AF-A0AAU9N8V1-F1
#
_cell.length_a   1.000
_cell.length_b   1.000
_cell.length_c   1.000
_cell.angle_alpha   90.00
_cell.angle_beta   90.00
_cell.angle_gamma   90.00
#
_symmetry.space_group_name_H-M   'P 1'
#
loop_
_entity.id
_entity.type
_entity.pdbx_description
1 polymer ?
#
loop_
_entity_poly.entity_id
_entity_poly.type
_entity_poly.pdbx_seq_one_letter_code
_entity_poly.pdbx_strand_id
1 'polypeptide(L)'
;MIKEIRKKPLLTMLEEIRILLMKRFYHQGQEVSKWRGNYGPNIQLKIDEFGKDMRLWTMVPSGGDVFETRYGYNGYKVDLATHTCTYSL
;
A
#
# COMPACT_ATOMS: atom_id res chain seq x y z
N MET A 1 9.05 -13.01 -22.84
CA MET A 1 7.94 -13.22 -21.88
C MET A 1 6.68 -12.44 -22.27
N ILE A 2 6.61 -11.10 -22.11
CA ILE A 2 5.36 -10.34 -22.43
C ILE A 2 4.94 -10.45 -23.91
N LYS A 3 5.90 -10.49 -24.85
CA LYS A 3 5.64 -10.64 -26.29
C LYS A 3 4.94 -11.96 -26.63
N GLU A 4 5.25 -13.03 -25.92
CA GLU A 4 4.63 -14.35 -26.15
C GLU A 4 3.23 -14.42 -25.54
N ILE A 5 3.02 -13.80 -24.38
CA ILE A 5 1.70 -13.70 -23.74
C ILE A 5 0.71 -12.95 -24.64
N ARG A 6 1.18 -11.91 -25.35
CA ARG A 6 0.36 -11.11 -26.28
C ARG A 6 -0.11 -11.85 -27.54
N LYS A 7 0.48 -13.00 -27.86
CA LYS A 7 0.06 -13.82 -29.01
C LYS A 7 -1.10 -14.75 -28.68
N LYS A 8 -1.47 -14.85 -27.39
CA LYS A 8 -2.53 -15.74 -26.91
C LYS A 8 -3.91 -15.08 -27.07
N PRO A 9 -5.00 -15.88 -27.08
CA PRO A 9 -6.35 -15.34 -27.03
C PRO A 9 -6.52 -14.36 -25.86
N LEU A 10 -7.37 -13.35 -26.06
CA LEU A 10 -7.52 -12.22 -25.14
C LEU A 10 -7.69 -12.65 -23.67
N LEU A 11 -8.57 -13.63 -23.42
CA LEU A 11 -8.84 -14.12 -22.08
C LEU A 11 -7.60 -14.76 -21.45
N THR A 12 -6.91 -15.65 -22.17
CA THR A 12 -5.68 -16.30 -21.70
C THR A 12 -4.56 -15.30 -21.48
N MET A 13 -4.41 -14.34 -22.38
CA MET A 13 -3.42 -13.25 -22.25
C MET A 13 -3.64 -12.44 -20.97
N LEU A 14 -4.89 -12.04 -20.69
CA LEU A 14 -5.22 -11.25 -19.51
C LEU A 14 -4.98 -12.04 -18.22
N GLU A 15 -5.35 -13.32 -18.19
CA GLU A 15 -5.15 -14.15 -17.01
C GLU A 15 -3.66 -14.39 -16.73
N GLU A 16 -2.84 -14.60 -17.76
CA GLU A 16 -1.40 -14.73 -17.59
C GLU A 16 -0.73 -13.43 -17.13
N ILE A 17 -1.19 -12.27 -17.63
CA ILE A 17 -0.72 -10.97 -17.14
C ILE A 17 -1.10 -10.80 -15.67
N ARG A 18 -2.33 -11.16 -15.28
CA ARG A 18 -2.79 -11.11 -13.88
C ARG A 18 -1.89 -11.93 -12.98
N ILE A 19 -1.63 -13.19 -13.32
CA ILE A 19 -0.76 -14.08 -12.54
C ILE A 19 0.67 -13.53 -12.47
N LEU A 20 1.20 -12.99 -13.57
CA LEU A 20 2.54 -12.41 -13.61
C LEU A 20 2.65 -11.21 -12.67
N LEU A 21 1.66 -10.32 -12.67
CA LEU A 21 1.61 -9.17 -11.77
C LEU A 21 1.48 -9.61 -10.31
N MET A 22 0.60 -10.57 -10.02
CA MET A 22 0.44 -11.11 -8.66
C MET A 22 1.75 -11.69 -8.12
N LYS A 23 2.46 -12.52 -8.92
CA LYS A 23 3.76 -13.06 -8.54
C LYS A 23 4.80 -11.96 -8.33
N ARG A 24 4.85 -10.99 -9.24
CA ARG A 24 5.77 -9.86 -9.13
C ARG A 24 5.54 -9.08 -7.85
N PHE A 25 4.29 -8.74 -7.53
CA PHE A 25 3.95 -7.99 -6.32
C PHE A 25 4.26 -8.79 -5.06
N TYR A 26 3.96 -10.09 -5.05
CA TYR A 26 4.32 -10.97 -3.95
C TYR A 26 5.83 -10.97 -3.67
N HIS A 27 6.65 -11.18 -4.71
CA HIS A 27 8.12 -11.16 -4.56
C HIS A 27 8.64 -9.78 -4.15
N GLN A 28 8.12 -8.71 -4.76
CA GLN A 28 8.51 -7.35 -4.37
C GLN A 28 8.15 -7.05 -2.91
N GLY A 29 6.97 -7.47 -2.45
CA GLY A 29 6.57 -7.34 -1.05
C GLY A 29 7.49 -8.08 -0.09
N GLN A 30 7.88 -9.31 -0.44
CA GLN A 30 8.86 -10.06 0.34
C GLN A 30 10.23 -9.35 0.41
N GLU A 31 10.73 -8.82 -0.70
CA GLU A 31 12.01 -8.10 -0.70
C GLU A 31 11.95 -6.82 0.12
N VAL A 32 10.88 -6.03 -0.05
CA VAL A 32 10.67 -4.79 0.73
C VAL A 32 10.54 -5.09 2.22
N SER A 33 9.90 -6.19 2.61
CA SER A 33 9.76 -6.57 4.03
C SER A 33 11.10 -6.83 4.74
N LYS A 34 12.16 -7.12 3.98
CA LYS A 34 13.52 -7.34 4.51
C LYS A 34 14.29 -6.04 4.70
N TRP A 35 13.80 -4.92 4.15
CA TRP A 35 14.52 -3.65 4.21
C TRP A 35 14.56 -3.13 5.65
N ARG A 36 15.77 -2.83 6.16
CA ARG A 36 16.01 -2.36 7.53
C ARG A 36 16.59 -0.93 7.56
N GLY A 37 16.16 -0.09 6.61
CA GLY A 37 16.73 1.24 6.36
C GLY A 37 17.83 1.21 5.30
N ASN A 38 18.05 2.37 4.66
CA ASN A 38 18.87 2.58 3.44
C ASN A 38 18.24 2.07 2.14
N TYR A 39 17.20 2.77 1.68
CA TYR A 39 16.45 2.45 0.47
C TYR A 39 17.10 2.98 -0.82
N GLY A 40 18.27 3.61 -0.71
CA GLY A 40 18.86 4.39 -1.79
C GLY A 40 18.17 5.77 -1.97
N PRO A 41 18.86 6.74 -2.60
CA PRO A 41 18.45 8.14 -2.58
C PRO A 41 17.08 8.38 -3.22
N ASN A 42 16.78 7.71 -4.34
CA ASN A 42 15.52 7.92 -5.06
C ASN A 42 14.29 7.36 -4.32
N ILE A 43 14.45 6.23 -3.63
CA ILE A 43 13.34 5.65 -2.86
C ILE A 43 13.15 6.46 -1.58
N GLN A 44 14.23 6.88 -0.93
CA GLN A 44 14.17 7.76 0.23
C GLN A 44 13.44 9.07 -0.11
N LEU A 45 13.77 9.72 -1.23
CA LEU A 45 13.08 10.93 -1.68
C LEU A 45 11.56 10.75 -1.82
N LYS A 46 11.12 9.62 -2.39
CA LYS A 46 9.69 9.31 -2.52
C LYS A 46 9.01 9.06 -1.18
N ILE A 47 9.69 8.36 -0.26
CA ILE A 47 9.20 8.14 1.10
C ILE A 47 9.08 9.48 1.83
N ASP A 48 10.07 10.37 1.69
CA ASP A 48 10.08 11.68 2.32
C ASP A 48 8.98 12.58 1.74
N GLU A 49 8.76 12.55 0.42
CA GLU A 49 7.63 13.24 -0.21
C GLU A 49 6.29 12.74 0.32
N PHE A 50 6.10 11.43 0.41
CA PHE A 50 4.88 10.86 1.00
C PHE A 50 4.72 11.23 2.48
N GLY A 51 5.81 11.24 3.24
CA GLY A 51 5.84 11.64 4.64
C GLY A 51 5.41 13.10 4.87
N LYS A 52 5.66 14.00 3.91
CA LYS A 52 5.18 15.40 3.97
C LYS A 52 3.65 15.49 3.95
N ASP A 53 2.95 14.54 3.36
CA ASP A 53 1.49 14.53 3.39
C ASP A 53 0.98 13.86 4.67
N MET A 54 1.70 12.87 5.19
CA MET A 54 1.36 12.22 6.46
C MET A 54 1.33 13.19 7.64
N ARG A 55 2.13 14.26 7.64
CA ARG A 55 2.12 15.29 8.71
C ARG A 55 0.78 16.04 8.84
N LEU A 56 -0.05 16.01 7.80
CA LEU A 56 -1.38 16.63 7.80
C LEU A 56 -2.42 15.73 8.49
N TRP A 57 -2.08 14.48 8.74
CA TRP A 57 -2.94 13.55 9.46
C TRP A 57 -2.74 13.70 10.96
N THR A 58 -3.84 13.78 11.69
CA THR A 58 -3.84 13.76 13.15
C THR A 58 -4.43 12.43 13.63
N MET A 59 -3.79 11.79 14.60
CA MET A 59 -4.23 10.52 15.17
C MET A 59 -4.58 10.74 16.64
N VAL A 60 -5.82 10.42 17.01
CA VAL A 60 -6.36 10.54 18.37
C VAL A 60 -6.66 9.14 18.90
N PRO A 61 -6.05 8.71 20.02
CA PRO A 61 -6.36 7.42 20.62
C PRO A 61 -7.78 7.42 21.20
N SER A 62 -8.58 6.44 20.82
CA SER A 62 -9.95 6.25 21.32
C SER A 62 -10.07 5.09 22.32
N GLY A 63 -8.95 4.45 22.66
CA GLY A 63 -8.83 3.35 23.62
C GLY A 63 -8.48 2.01 22.97
N GLY A 64 -7.63 1.23 23.63
CA GLY A 64 -7.12 -0.03 23.07
C GLY A 64 -6.40 0.18 21.73
N ASP A 65 -6.72 -0.67 20.75
CA ASP A 65 -6.18 -0.63 19.38
C ASP A 65 -7.00 0.24 18.42
N VAL A 66 -7.89 1.09 18.95
CA VAL A 66 -8.78 1.95 18.17
C VAL A 66 -8.32 3.40 18.19
N PHE A 67 -8.26 3.98 16.99
CA PHE A 67 -7.80 5.34 16.76
C PHE A 67 -8.74 6.07 15.82
N GLU A 68 -8.93 7.35 16.09
CA GLU A 68 -9.54 8.26 15.14
C GLU A 68 -8.42 8.98 14.37
N THR A 69 -8.36 8.79 13.05
CA THR A 69 -7.44 9.51 12.17
C THR A 69 -8.19 10.58 11.40
N ARG A 70 -7.66 11.79 11.40
CA ARG A 70 -8.28 12.96 10.75
C ARG A 70 -7.36 13.57 9.72
N TYR A 71 -7.93 13.92 8.57
CA TYR A 71 -7.31 14.75 7.54
C TYR A 71 -8.29 15.85 7.14
N GLY A 72 -8.04 17.08 7.61
CA GLY A 72 -9.01 18.18 7.47
C GLY A 72 -10.36 17.81 8.09
N TYR A 73 -11.43 17.83 7.28
CA TYR A 73 -12.79 17.47 7.70
C TYR A 73 -13.11 15.98 7.59
N ASN A 74 -12.20 15.17 7.04
CA ASN A 74 -12.43 13.73 6.92
C ASN A 74 -11.89 13.01 8.15
N GLY A 75 -12.76 12.31 8.87
CA GLY A 75 -12.41 11.43 9.97
C GLY A 75 -12.52 9.96 9.57
N TYR A 76 -11.66 9.13 10.14
CA TYR A 76 -11.71 7.68 9.99
C TYR A 76 -11.48 7.01 11.33
N LYS A 77 -12.28 6.01 11.64
CA LYS A 77 -12.04 5.08 12.74
C LYS A 77 -11.19 3.93 12.22
N VAL A 78 -10.00 3.80 12.78
CA VAL A 78 -9.04 2.73 12.50
C VAL A 78 -9.00 1.80 13.69
N ASP A 79 -9.16 0.51 13.46
CA ASP A 79 -8.99 -0.55 14.45
C ASP A 79 -7.86 -1.48 13.99
N LEU A 80 -6.75 -1.45 14.74
CA LEU A 80 -5.55 -2.22 14.40
C LEU A 80 -5.70 -3.71 14.74
N ALA A 81 -6.53 -4.08 15.72
CA ALA A 81 -6.75 -5.48 16.09
C ALA A 81 -7.54 -6.22 15.01
N THR A 82 -8.54 -5.55 14.43
CA THR A 82 -9.37 -6.13 13.36
C THR A 82 -8.87 -5.79 11.96
N HIS A 83 -7.82 -4.97 11.84
CA HIS A 83 -7.31 -4.44 10.58
C HIS A 83 -8.39 -3.74 9.74
N THR A 84 -9.27 -2.97 10.38
CA THR A 84 -10.36 -2.25 9.71
C THR A 84 -10.17 -0.73 9.75
N CYS A 85 -10.65 -0.06 8.70
CA CYS A 85 -10.67 1.39 8.59
C CYS A 85 -12.05 1.80 8.04
N THR A 86 -12.77 2.63 8.78
CA THR A 86 -14.14 3.06 8.46
C THR A 86 -14.24 4.56 8.54
N TYR A 87 -15.01 5.19 7.64
CA TYR A 87 -15.24 6.63 7.68
C TYR A 87 -16.02 6.99 8.96
N SER A 88 -15.55 8.00 9.69
CA SER A 88 -16.23 8.55 10.86
C SER A 88 -16.77 9.92 10.50
N LEU A 89 -18.10 10.07 10.59
CA LEU A 89 -18.79 11.37 10.52
C LEU A 89 -18.42 12.25 11.72
#